data_AF-A0A8W8NUC3-F1
#
_entry.id   AF-A0A8W8NUC3-F1
#
_cell.length_a   1.000
_cell.length_b   1.000
_cell.length_c   1.000
_cell.angle_alpha   90.00
_cell.angle_beta   90.00
_cell.angle_gamma   90.00
#
_symmetry.space_group_name_H-M   'P 1'
#
loop_
_entity.id
_entity.type
_entity.pdbx_description
1 polymer ?
#
loop_
_entity_poly.entity_id
_entity_poly.type
_entity_poly.pdbx_seq_one_letter_code
_entity_poly.pdbx_strand_id
1 'polypeptide(L)'
;MCISLEVDAALDQLTELDRELKEYRRAADSGNLVPLPGETVEASAMKLGSTSKDVGSAMAQLLTAASQGNENYVGVAARDTANALRVLTEATRSVASTSEDIEVRRQVIDSARDVIDKWTHLLEETKRAMNDPENPENQARLNQVAKAVSSALNNCVNALPGQRDVDNAIRQITDSSQELASTKYPSTDRTFQEIQIEINAAVNLNQAASDIVTASRGTPKQLAESSGEYSSSYSEFIKSGLTMAGLSKDGDTQNQIVGGLKNVSMVSSKLLLAAKSVSADPNAPNTKNLLPQAASGDGEHYQLINVCTVSAPGQKECDNALRQIQMMKSMLESANEPVTDLSYFECLDSVMEKSKVGNSFLACITMSVARRGNSQNVSKN
;
A
#
# COMPACT_ATOMS: atom_id res chain seq x y z
N MET A 1 -32.39 -33.08 23.39
CA MET A 1 -33.56 -32.96 22.48
C MET A 1 -33.90 -31.52 22.06
N CYS A 2 -33.25 -30.48 22.61
CA CYS A 2 -33.50 -29.07 22.24
C CYS A 2 -32.51 -28.47 21.21
N ILE A 3 -31.31 -29.04 21.01
CA ILE A 3 -30.33 -28.43 20.08
C ILE A 3 -30.85 -28.38 18.65
N SER A 4 -31.43 -29.50 18.15
CA SER A 4 -31.92 -29.53 16.77
C SER A 4 -32.89 -28.38 16.57
N LEU A 5 -33.81 -28.16 17.50
CA LEU A 5 -34.77 -27.06 17.44
C LEU A 5 -34.13 -25.66 17.38
N GLU A 6 -33.11 -25.38 18.20
CA GLU A 6 -32.48 -24.05 18.19
C GLU A 6 -31.59 -23.83 16.97
N VAL A 7 -30.85 -24.85 16.53
CA VAL A 7 -30.03 -24.76 15.31
C VAL A 7 -30.90 -24.75 14.05
N ASP A 8 -32.00 -25.51 14.03
CA ASP A 8 -32.99 -25.51 12.95
C ASP A 8 -33.67 -24.13 12.86
N ALA A 9 -34.06 -23.54 13.99
CA ALA A 9 -34.60 -22.17 14.01
C ALA A 9 -33.58 -21.14 13.53
N ALA A 10 -32.29 -21.31 13.86
CA ALA A 10 -31.23 -20.45 13.34
C ALA A 10 -31.07 -20.61 11.81
N LEU A 11 -31.07 -21.85 11.29
CA LEU A 11 -31.01 -22.14 9.85
C LEU A 11 -32.21 -21.54 9.08
N ASP A 12 -33.41 -21.62 9.64
CA ASP A 12 -34.60 -20.99 9.05
C ASP A 12 -34.43 -19.46 8.98
N GLN A 13 -33.89 -18.85 10.04
CA GLN A 13 -33.56 -17.42 10.03
C GLN A 13 -32.50 -17.08 8.97
N LEU A 14 -31.45 -17.88 8.81
CA LEU A 14 -30.43 -17.64 7.77
C LEU A 14 -31.01 -17.71 6.36
N THR A 15 -31.92 -18.65 6.13
CA THR A 15 -32.61 -18.81 4.84
C THR A 15 -33.42 -17.55 4.52
N GLU A 16 -34.09 -16.97 5.51
CA GLU A 16 -34.81 -15.71 5.34
C GLU A 16 -33.87 -14.54 5.09
N LEU A 17 -32.73 -14.46 5.81
CA LEU A 17 -31.72 -13.42 5.58
C LEU A 17 -31.10 -13.47 4.18
N ASP A 18 -30.81 -14.66 3.62
CA ASP A 18 -30.36 -14.76 2.21
C ASP A 18 -31.46 -14.32 1.23
N ARG A 19 -32.73 -14.59 1.54
CA ARG A 19 -33.87 -14.10 0.75
C ARG A 19 -33.92 -12.57 0.76
N GLU A 20 -33.78 -11.95 1.93
CA GLU A 20 -33.71 -10.48 2.07
C GLU A 20 -32.51 -9.90 1.29
N LEU A 21 -31.32 -10.50 1.40
CA LEU A 21 -30.15 -10.02 0.67
C LEU A 21 -30.31 -10.13 -0.86
N LYS A 22 -31.01 -11.16 -1.36
CA LYS A 22 -31.39 -11.28 -2.78
C LYS A 22 -32.34 -10.15 -3.19
N GLU A 23 -33.27 -9.77 -2.33
CA GLU A 23 -34.16 -8.63 -2.57
C GLU A 23 -33.38 -7.30 -2.57
N TYR A 24 -32.46 -7.11 -1.63
CA TYR A 24 -31.56 -5.94 -1.63
C TYR A 24 -30.72 -5.87 -2.90
N ARG A 25 -30.21 -7.01 -3.39
CA ARG A 25 -29.46 -7.05 -4.66
C ARG A 25 -30.32 -6.60 -5.83
N ARG A 26 -31.54 -7.12 -5.96
CA ARG A 26 -32.48 -6.70 -7.01
C ARG A 26 -32.82 -5.21 -6.90
N ALA A 27 -33.06 -4.71 -5.70
CA ALA A 27 -33.34 -3.30 -5.46
C ALA A 27 -32.14 -2.40 -5.78
N ALA A 28 -30.92 -2.84 -5.48
CA ALA A 28 -29.69 -2.13 -5.85
C ALA A 28 -29.50 -2.08 -7.37
N ASP A 29 -29.73 -3.20 -8.06
CA ASP A 29 -29.65 -3.29 -9.53
C ASP A 29 -30.72 -2.44 -10.23
N SER A 30 -31.91 -2.31 -9.63
CA SER A 30 -32.98 -1.47 -10.15
C SER A 30 -32.89 0.01 -9.71
N GLY A 31 -31.87 0.38 -8.93
CA GLY A 31 -31.70 1.75 -8.40
C GLY A 31 -32.74 2.19 -7.36
N ASN A 32 -33.50 1.24 -6.78
CA ASN A 32 -34.57 1.51 -5.81
C ASN A 32 -34.12 1.35 -4.35
N LEU A 33 -32.86 0.97 -4.11
CA LEU A 33 -32.33 0.84 -2.77
C LEU A 33 -31.93 2.22 -2.22
N VAL A 34 -32.80 2.81 -1.40
CA VAL A 34 -32.59 4.14 -0.80
C VAL A 34 -32.27 4.06 0.70
N PRO A 35 -31.43 4.98 1.20
CA PRO A 35 -31.05 5.01 2.61
C PRO A 35 -32.22 5.50 3.48
N LEU A 36 -32.27 5.03 4.72
CA LEU A 36 -33.24 5.53 5.70
C LEU A 36 -32.83 6.93 6.20
N PRO A 37 -33.80 7.76 6.66
CA PRO A 37 -33.49 9.07 7.21
C PRO A 37 -32.47 8.99 8.37
N GLY A 38 -31.33 9.65 8.22
CA GLY A 38 -30.25 9.68 9.23
C GLY A 38 -29.19 8.59 9.08
N GLU A 39 -29.29 7.68 8.11
CA GLU A 39 -28.22 6.75 7.79
C GLU A 39 -27.09 7.46 7.03
N THR A 40 -25.85 7.27 7.47
CA THR A 40 -24.65 7.71 6.75
C THR A 40 -23.78 6.52 6.39
N VAL A 41 -22.94 6.67 5.36
CA VAL A 41 -22.00 5.64 4.92
C VAL A 41 -21.05 5.25 6.07
N GLU A 42 -20.61 6.22 6.85
CA GLU A 42 -19.63 6.04 7.93
C GLU A 42 -20.21 5.21 9.07
N ALA A 43 -21.40 5.58 9.55
CA ALA A 43 -22.08 4.84 10.61
C ALA A 43 -22.42 3.41 10.16
N SER A 44 -22.83 3.25 8.91
CA SER A 44 -23.17 1.95 8.32
C SER A 44 -21.96 1.05 8.17
N ALA A 45 -20.84 1.58 7.64
CA ALA A 45 -19.59 0.84 7.47
C ALA A 45 -18.97 0.44 8.83
N MET A 46 -18.98 1.35 9.81
CA MET A 46 -18.55 1.04 11.17
C MET A 46 -19.42 -0.04 11.81
N LYS A 47 -20.75 0.05 11.69
CA LYS A 47 -21.69 -0.96 12.19
C LYS A 47 -21.43 -2.31 11.54
N LEU A 48 -21.23 -2.37 10.23
CA LEU A 48 -20.90 -3.61 9.53
C LEU A 48 -19.58 -4.20 10.04
N GLY A 49 -18.53 -3.39 10.19
CA GLY A 49 -17.25 -3.82 10.72
C GLY A 49 -17.34 -4.37 12.15
N SER A 50 -18.05 -3.69 13.06
CA SER A 50 -18.26 -4.17 14.42
C SER A 50 -19.06 -5.47 14.45
N THR A 51 -20.15 -5.53 13.68
CA THR A 51 -20.98 -6.73 13.65
C THR A 51 -20.25 -7.92 13.01
N SER A 52 -19.39 -7.69 12.02
CA SER A 52 -18.51 -8.74 11.47
C SER A 52 -17.60 -9.34 12.55
N LYS A 53 -17.12 -8.52 13.50
CA LYS A 53 -16.33 -8.99 14.65
C LYS A 53 -17.18 -9.75 15.66
N ASP A 54 -18.41 -9.28 15.92
CA ASP A 54 -19.36 -9.97 16.79
C ASP A 54 -19.70 -11.36 16.25
N VAL A 55 -19.95 -11.48 14.93
CA VAL A 55 -20.16 -12.77 14.25
C VAL A 55 -18.92 -13.67 14.39
N GLY A 56 -17.71 -13.12 14.23
CA GLY A 56 -16.46 -13.87 14.42
C GLY A 56 -16.25 -14.36 15.86
N SER A 57 -16.68 -13.58 16.86
CA SER A 57 -16.66 -13.98 18.27
C SER A 57 -17.69 -15.08 18.56
N ALA A 58 -18.91 -14.92 18.06
CA ALA A 58 -19.98 -15.90 18.18
C ALA A 58 -19.60 -17.23 17.51
N MET A 59 -18.89 -17.18 16.38
CA MET A 59 -18.27 -18.36 15.76
C MET A 59 -17.33 -19.07 16.71
N ALA A 60 -16.40 -18.36 17.34
CA ALA A 60 -15.43 -18.97 18.25
C ALA A 60 -16.13 -19.66 19.44
N GLN A 61 -17.19 -19.04 19.96
CA GLN A 61 -18.03 -19.62 21.02
C GLN A 61 -18.75 -20.88 20.54
N LEU A 62 -19.33 -20.86 19.34
CA LEU A 62 -20.02 -22.00 18.73
C LEU A 62 -19.07 -23.19 18.53
N LEU A 63 -17.87 -22.95 17.99
CA LEU A 63 -16.84 -23.98 17.79
C LEU A 63 -16.38 -24.60 19.12
N THR A 64 -16.20 -23.76 20.14
CA THR A 64 -15.83 -24.20 21.49
C THR A 64 -16.94 -25.06 22.09
N ALA A 65 -18.20 -24.65 21.97
CA ALA A 65 -19.34 -25.41 22.46
C ALA A 65 -19.51 -26.75 21.71
N ALA A 66 -19.31 -26.75 20.38
CA ALA A 66 -19.41 -27.92 19.54
C ALA A 66 -18.32 -28.96 19.85
N SER A 67 -17.07 -28.52 20.00
CA SER A 67 -15.95 -29.40 20.37
C SER A 67 -16.09 -30.02 21.76
N GLN A 68 -16.77 -29.33 22.69
CA GLN A 68 -17.08 -29.85 24.03
C GLN A 68 -18.33 -30.74 24.07
N GLY A 69 -19.04 -30.91 22.94
CA GLY A 69 -20.31 -31.63 22.91
C GLY A 69 -21.41 -30.96 23.76
N ASN A 70 -21.31 -29.66 24.03
CA ASN A 70 -22.18 -28.98 24.96
C ASN A 70 -23.45 -28.46 24.29
N GLU A 71 -24.50 -29.29 24.32
CA GLU A 71 -25.79 -29.05 23.69
C GLU A 71 -26.37 -27.65 23.94
N ASN A 72 -26.42 -27.22 25.19
CA ASN A 72 -27.09 -25.97 25.57
C ASN A 72 -26.33 -24.75 25.08
N TYR A 73 -25.00 -24.80 25.10
CA TYR A 73 -24.18 -23.68 24.64
C TYR A 73 -24.15 -23.57 23.12
N VAL A 74 -24.25 -24.70 22.39
CA VAL A 74 -24.36 -24.70 20.92
C VAL A 74 -25.66 -24.02 20.48
N GLY A 75 -26.79 -24.34 21.12
CA GLY A 75 -28.07 -23.71 20.80
C GLY A 75 -28.07 -22.19 21.04
N VAL A 76 -27.58 -21.75 22.21
CA VAL A 76 -27.43 -20.33 22.53
C VAL A 76 -26.49 -19.62 21.56
N ALA A 77 -25.33 -20.20 21.27
CA ALA A 77 -24.37 -19.63 20.33
C ALA A 77 -24.93 -19.56 18.89
N ALA A 78 -25.70 -20.56 18.45
CA ALA A 78 -26.36 -20.55 17.15
C ALA A 78 -27.40 -19.42 17.05
N ARG A 79 -28.20 -19.22 18.10
CA ARG A 79 -29.19 -18.12 18.17
C ARG A 79 -28.52 -16.75 18.20
N ASP A 80 -27.50 -16.57 19.03
CA ASP A 80 -26.77 -15.31 19.14
C ASP A 80 -26.07 -14.97 17.82
N THR A 81 -25.57 -15.99 17.13
CA THR A 81 -25.02 -15.88 15.78
C THR A 81 -26.06 -15.44 14.76
N ALA A 82 -27.25 -16.06 14.74
CA ALA A 82 -28.34 -15.66 13.84
C ALA A 82 -28.77 -14.20 14.06
N ASN A 83 -28.83 -13.76 15.32
CA ASN A 83 -29.09 -12.36 15.67
C ASN A 83 -27.98 -11.42 15.15
N ALA A 84 -26.71 -11.79 15.30
CA ALA A 84 -25.58 -10.99 14.81
C ALA A 84 -25.62 -10.86 13.27
N LEU A 85 -25.97 -11.93 12.55
CA LEU A 85 -26.08 -11.90 11.09
C LEU A 85 -27.27 -11.10 10.58
N ARG A 86 -28.37 -11.05 11.35
CA ARG A 86 -29.46 -10.13 11.05
C ARG A 86 -28.98 -8.69 11.10
N VAL A 87 -28.24 -8.32 12.16
CA VAL A 87 -27.63 -7.00 12.28
C VAL A 87 -26.63 -6.73 11.14
N LEU A 88 -25.87 -7.75 10.71
CA LEU A 88 -24.95 -7.66 9.56
C LEU A 88 -25.72 -7.40 8.26
N THR A 89 -26.84 -8.09 8.06
CA THR A 89 -27.71 -7.96 6.88
C THR A 89 -28.32 -6.56 6.80
N GLU A 90 -28.80 -6.04 7.93
CA GLU A 90 -29.26 -4.65 8.04
C GLU A 90 -28.14 -3.65 7.75
N ALA A 91 -26.96 -3.82 8.36
CA ALA A 91 -25.81 -2.94 8.12
C ALA A 91 -25.35 -2.98 6.65
N THR A 92 -25.38 -4.16 6.01
CA THR A 92 -25.08 -4.36 4.59
C THR A 92 -26.05 -3.56 3.73
N ARG A 93 -27.35 -3.62 4.04
CA ARG A 93 -28.36 -2.82 3.35
C ARG A 93 -28.07 -1.32 3.51
N SER A 94 -27.74 -0.85 4.71
CA SER A 94 -27.41 0.56 4.96
C SER A 94 -26.15 1.01 4.20
N VAL A 95 -25.10 0.19 4.12
CA VAL A 95 -23.90 0.48 3.31
C VAL A 95 -24.26 0.52 1.82
N ALA A 96 -25.02 -0.46 1.33
CA ALA A 96 -25.41 -0.52 -0.07
C ALA A 96 -26.38 0.61 -0.46
N SER A 97 -27.26 1.05 0.43
CA SER A 97 -28.20 2.13 0.14
C SER A 97 -27.55 3.52 0.15
N THR A 98 -26.52 3.71 0.99
CA THR A 98 -25.79 4.97 1.13
C THR A 98 -24.64 5.12 0.14
N SER A 99 -24.25 4.06 -0.56
CA SER A 99 -23.18 4.11 -1.57
C SER A 99 -23.68 4.58 -2.93
N GLU A 100 -22.94 5.51 -3.54
CA GLU A 100 -23.20 6.02 -4.90
C GLU A 100 -22.70 5.07 -6.00
N ASP A 101 -21.73 4.19 -5.68
CA ASP A 101 -21.09 3.29 -6.63
C ASP A 101 -21.83 1.94 -6.70
N ILE A 102 -22.41 1.64 -7.86
CA ILE A 102 -23.14 0.39 -8.11
C ILE A 102 -22.30 -0.86 -7.83
N GLU A 103 -20.99 -0.83 -8.09
CA GLU A 103 -20.11 -1.96 -7.86
C GLU A 103 -19.86 -2.18 -6.36
N VAL A 104 -19.74 -1.11 -5.55
CA VAL A 104 -19.73 -1.24 -4.08
C VAL A 104 -21.02 -1.88 -3.59
N ARG A 105 -22.18 -1.37 -4.06
CA ARG A 105 -23.50 -1.87 -3.65
C ARG A 105 -23.63 -3.36 -3.92
N ARG A 106 -23.20 -3.79 -5.10
CA ARG A 106 -23.21 -5.19 -5.50
C ARG A 106 -22.26 -6.02 -4.65
N GLN A 107 -21.02 -5.58 -4.53
CA GLN A 107 -19.97 -6.33 -3.85
C GLN A 107 -20.27 -6.52 -2.36
N VAL A 108 -20.75 -5.49 -1.66
CA VAL A 108 -21.09 -5.62 -0.23
C VAL A 108 -22.24 -6.59 0.00
N ILE A 109 -23.27 -6.57 -0.87
CA ILE A 109 -24.40 -7.51 -0.79
C ILE A 109 -23.96 -8.94 -1.10
N ASP A 110 -23.15 -9.14 -2.15
CA ASP A 110 -22.65 -10.47 -2.50
C ASP A 110 -21.75 -11.05 -1.41
N SER A 111 -20.87 -10.24 -0.82
CA SER A 111 -20.03 -10.67 0.29
C SER A 111 -20.85 -11.05 1.52
N ALA A 112 -21.90 -10.29 1.85
CA ALA A 112 -22.80 -10.65 2.95
C ALA A 112 -23.56 -11.96 2.68
N ARG A 113 -23.98 -12.20 1.43
CA ARG A 113 -24.60 -13.48 1.04
C ARG A 113 -23.64 -14.65 1.15
N ASP A 114 -22.39 -14.47 0.76
CA ASP A 114 -21.35 -15.49 0.95
C ASP A 114 -21.13 -15.79 2.44
N VAL A 115 -21.16 -14.77 3.31
CA VAL A 115 -21.13 -14.98 4.77
C VAL A 115 -22.30 -15.86 5.22
N ILE A 116 -23.55 -15.53 4.85
CA ILE A 116 -24.74 -16.31 5.25
C ILE A 116 -24.67 -17.75 4.73
N ASP A 117 -24.25 -17.96 3.48
CA ASP A 117 -24.08 -19.28 2.86
C ASP A 117 -23.06 -20.14 3.60
N LYS A 118 -21.86 -19.61 3.84
CA LYS A 118 -20.81 -20.33 4.60
C LYS A 118 -21.21 -20.60 6.04
N TRP A 119 -22.06 -19.75 6.62
CA TRP A 119 -22.60 -19.95 7.96
C TRP A 119 -23.68 -21.01 8.06
N THR A 120 -24.54 -21.08 7.06
CA THR A 120 -25.52 -22.16 6.93
C THR A 120 -24.80 -23.50 6.94
N HIS A 121 -23.72 -23.63 6.15
CA HIS A 121 -22.88 -24.82 6.17
C HIS A 121 -22.19 -25.06 7.52
N LEU A 122 -21.75 -24.03 8.25
CA LEU A 122 -21.16 -24.27 9.57
C LEU A 122 -22.20 -24.81 10.56
N LEU A 123 -23.43 -24.28 10.57
CA LEU A 123 -24.48 -24.79 11.44
C LEU A 123 -24.83 -26.26 11.11
N GLU A 124 -24.89 -26.62 9.84
CA GLU A 124 -25.07 -28.00 9.39
C GLU A 124 -23.94 -28.92 9.88
N GLU A 125 -22.68 -28.48 9.73
CA GLU A 125 -21.53 -29.22 10.23
C GLU A 125 -21.47 -29.29 11.75
N THR A 126 -21.93 -28.24 12.43
CA THR A 126 -22.04 -28.22 13.89
C THR A 126 -23.03 -29.27 14.36
N LYS A 127 -24.19 -29.43 13.71
CA LYS A 127 -25.13 -30.53 14.00
C LYS A 127 -24.50 -31.90 13.78
N ARG A 128 -23.73 -32.08 12.69
CA ARG A 128 -23.04 -33.34 12.40
C ARG A 128 -21.97 -33.65 13.45
N ALA A 129 -21.15 -32.68 13.81
CA ALA A 129 -20.12 -32.81 14.84
C ALA A 129 -20.72 -33.10 16.23
N MET A 130 -21.90 -32.56 16.53
CA MET A 130 -22.59 -32.83 17.79
C MET A 130 -23.17 -34.25 17.89
N ASN A 131 -23.50 -34.88 16.75
CA ASN A 131 -23.98 -36.27 16.74
C ASN A 131 -22.86 -37.28 17.01
N ASP A 132 -21.60 -36.91 16.70
CA ASP A 132 -20.42 -37.73 16.92
C ASP A 132 -19.20 -36.83 17.27
N PRO A 133 -19.12 -36.36 18.53
CA PRO A 133 -18.12 -35.38 18.96
C PRO A 133 -16.69 -35.90 18.99
N GLU A 134 -16.52 -37.22 19.18
CA GLU A 134 -15.20 -37.89 19.26
C GLU A 134 -14.57 -38.11 17.88
N ASN A 135 -15.32 -37.85 16.80
CA ASN A 135 -14.87 -38.07 15.44
C ASN A 135 -13.94 -36.93 14.96
N PRO A 136 -12.65 -37.22 14.69
CA PRO A 136 -11.68 -36.20 14.27
C PRO A 136 -12.00 -35.61 12.89
N GLU A 137 -12.68 -36.35 12.00
CA GLU A 137 -13.07 -35.84 10.67
C GLU A 137 -14.15 -34.76 10.78
N ASN A 138 -15.10 -34.93 11.71
CA ASN A 138 -16.13 -33.93 11.98
C ASN A 138 -15.50 -32.62 12.51
N GLN A 139 -14.55 -32.73 13.44
CA GLN A 139 -13.82 -31.57 13.96
C GLN A 139 -12.97 -30.89 12.88
N ALA A 140 -12.35 -31.67 11.98
CA ALA A 140 -11.59 -31.12 10.86
C ALA A 140 -12.47 -30.34 9.88
N ARG A 141 -13.65 -30.90 9.52
CA ARG A 141 -14.62 -30.24 8.64
C ARG A 141 -15.18 -28.97 9.26
N LEU A 142 -15.52 -29.01 10.55
CA LEU A 142 -16.00 -27.84 11.28
C LEU A 142 -14.97 -26.70 11.26
N ASN A 143 -13.69 -27.02 11.51
CA ASN A 143 -12.60 -26.04 11.43
C ASN A 143 -12.38 -25.50 10.00
N GLN A 144 -12.54 -26.34 8.97
CA GLN A 144 -12.42 -25.91 7.58
C GLN A 144 -13.52 -24.91 7.21
N VAL A 145 -14.77 -25.20 7.56
CA VAL A 145 -15.90 -24.31 7.27
C VAL A 145 -15.80 -23.02 8.09
N ALA A 146 -15.30 -23.07 9.34
CA ALA A 146 -15.02 -21.88 10.13
C ALA A 146 -14.00 -20.95 9.46
N LYS A 147 -12.92 -21.49 8.88
CA LYS A 147 -11.96 -20.69 8.10
C LYS A 147 -12.61 -20.04 6.88
N ALA A 148 -13.51 -20.75 6.20
CA ALA A 148 -14.26 -20.20 5.07
C ALA A 148 -15.13 -19.01 5.51
N VAL A 149 -15.76 -19.11 6.68
CA VAL A 149 -16.57 -18.03 7.26
C VAL A 149 -15.71 -16.84 7.64
N SER A 150 -14.57 -17.05 8.31
CA SER A 150 -13.61 -15.98 8.59
C SER A 150 -13.17 -15.27 7.31
N SER A 151 -12.91 -16.02 6.24
CA SER A 151 -12.56 -15.43 4.95
C SER A 151 -13.70 -14.63 4.34
N ALA A 152 -14.94 -15.13 4.39
CA ALA A 152 -16.11 -14.44 3.89
C ALA A 152 -16.38 -13.14 4.67
N LEU A 153 -16.24 -13.17 6.00
CA LEU A 153 -16.35 -11.98 6.86
C LEU A 153 -15.29 -10.94 6.50
N ASN A 154 -14.03 -11.36 6.31
CA ASN A 154 -12.96 -10.48 5.88
C ASN A 154 -13.25 -9.86 4.50
N ASN A 155 -13.79 -10.63 3.57
CA ASN A 155 -14.21 -10.13 2.25
C ASN A 155 -15.37 -9.14 2.35
N CYS A 156 -16.29 -9.34 3.31
CA CYS A 156 -17.38 -8.40 3.58
C CYS A 156 -16.85 -7.05 4.10
N VAL A 157 -15.89 -7.07 5.03
CA VAL A 157 -15.20 -5.85 5.51
C VAL A 157 -14.39 -5.19 4.39
N ASN A 158 -13.70 -5.97 3.54
CA ASN A 158 -12.94 -5.44 2.40
C ASN A 158 -13.82 -4.82 1.31
N ALA A 159 -15.10 -5.21 1.23
CA ALA A 159 -16.06 -4.63 0.31
C ALA A 159 -16.57 -3.25 0.77
N LEU A 160 -16.26 -2.82 2.00
CA LEU A 160 -16.65 -1.52 2.50
C LEU A 160 -15.96 -0.38 1.72
N PRO A 161 -16.65 0.75 1.52
CA PRO A 161 -16.01 1.98 1.03
C PRO A 161 -14.87 2.39 1.98
N GLY A 162 -13.79 2.95 1.45
CA GLY A 162 -12.53 3.17 2.17
C GLY A 162 -11.61 1.95 2.14
N GLN A 163 -12.07 0.78 2.60
CA GLN A 163 -11.28 -0.47 2.53
C GLN A 163 -11.01 -0.90 1.09
N ARG A 164 -12.06 -0.86 0.26
CA ARG A 164 -11.96 -1.17 -1.18
C ARG A 164 -11.05 -0.19 -1.91
N ASP A 165 -11.10 1.08 -1.56
CA ASP A 165 -10.32 2.14 -2.21
C ASP A 165 -8.84 2.00 -1.88
N VAL A 166 -8.51 1.64 -0.63
CA VAL A 166 -7.16 1.25 -0.23
C VAL A 166 -6.69 0.00 -0.99
N ASP A 167 -7.54 -1.01 -1.18
CA ASP A 167 -7.20 -2.18 -2.00
C ASP A 167 -6.93 -1.82 -3.47
N ASN A 168 -7.71 -0.91 -4.04
CA ASN A 168 -7.48 -0.40 -5.39
C ASN A 168 -6.16 0.37 -5.48
N ALA A 169 -5.83 1.19 -4.47
CA ALA A 169 -4.53 1.85 -4.39
C ALA A 169 -3.38 0.83 -4.29
N ILE A 170 -3.50 -0.21 -3.46
CA ILE A 170 -2.49 -1.28 -3.37
C ILE A 170 -2.29 -1.98 -4.73
N ARG A 171 -3.37 -2.28 -5.45
CA ARG A 171 -3.29 -2.87 -6.80
C ARG A 171 -2.56 -1.94 -7.76
N GLN A 172 -2.92 -0.66 -7.82
CA GLN A 172 -2.24 0.32 -8.67
C GLN A 172 -0.74 0.44 -8.38
N ILE A 173 -0.37 0.40 -7.09
CA ILE A 173 1.04 0.40 -6.66
C ILE A 173 1.75 -0.87 -7.13
N THR A 174 1.09 -2.01 -7.01
CA THR A 174 1.61 -3.32 -7.42
C THR A 174 1.82 -3.38 -8.94
N ASP A 175 0.84 -2.93 -9.71
CA ASP A 175 0.89 -2.89 -11.18
C ASP A 175 2.03 -1.98 -11.65
N SER A 176 2.11 -0.76 -11.09
CA SER A 176 3.20 0.19 -11.39
C SER A 176 4.58 -0.35 -10.97
N SER A 177 4.65 -1.11 -9.87
CA SER A 177 5.89 -1.76 -9.42
C SER A 177 6.30 -2.89 -10.38
N GLN A 178 5.35 -3.62 -10.95
CA GLN A 178 5.62 -4.63 -11.96
C GLN A 178 6.15 -4.00 -13.26
N GLU A 179 5.70 -2.80 -13.61
CA GLU A 179 6.28 -2.04 -14.73
C GLU A 179 7.78 -1.74 -14.50
N LEU A 180 8.21 -1.47 -13.25
CA LEU A 180 9.63 -1.31 -12.90
C LEU A 180 10.47 -2.55 -13.22
N ALA A 181 9.86 -3.75 -13.18
CA ALA A 181 10.54 -5.00 -13.53
C ALA A 181 10.68 -5.21 -15.03
N SER A 182 9.87 -4.52 -15.85
CA SER A 182 9.89 -4.64 -17.31
C SER A 182 10.99 -3.82 -17.99
N THR A 183 11.65 -2.92 -17.24
CA THR A 183 12.79 -2.09 -17.68
C THR A 183 12.54 -1.30 -18.97
N LYS A 184 11.26 -1.00 -19.27
CA LYS A 184 10.89 -0.14 -20.40
C LYS A 184 10.92 1.30 -19.96
N TYR A 185 11.90 2.05 -20.45
CA TYR A 185 12.03 3.46 -20.15
C TYR A 185 11.16 4.31 -21.09
N PRO A 186 10.32 5.22 -20.56
CA PRO A 186 9.57 6.15 -21.38
C PRO A 186 10.52 7.04 -22.19
N SER A 187 10.25 7.22 -23.49
CA SER A 187 10.92 8.24 -24.29
C SER A 187 10.41 9.63 -23.89
N THR A 188 11.31 10.60 -23.74
CA THR A 188 10.97 11.98 -23.39
C THR A 188 11.86 12.95 -24.15
N ASP A 189 11.31 14.09 -24.55
CA ASP A 189 12.05 15.23 -25.10
C ASP A 189 12.52 16.20 -23.99
N ARG A 190 12.10 15.94 -22.74
CA ARG A 190 12.43 16.75 -21.55
C ARG A 190 13.84 16.46 -21.05
N THR A 191 14.47 17.48 -20.47
CA THR A 191 15.81 17.41 -19.90
C THR A 191 15.82 16.74 -18.53
N PHE A 192 16.99 16.23 -18.12
CA PHE A 192 17.17 15.62 -16.80
C PHE A 192 16.77 16.57 -15.66
N GLN A 193 17.07 17.88 -15.80
CA GLN A 193 16.77 18.90 -14.79
C GLN A 193 15.27 19.17 -14.66
N GLU A 194 14.50 19.10 -15.73
CA GLU A 194 13.04 19.24 -15.67
C GLU A 194 12.41 18.06 -14.93
N ILE A 195 12.85 16.84 -15.25
CA ILE A 195 12.38 15.62 -14.56
C ILE A 195 12.85 15.58 -13.10
N GLN A 196 14.01 16.17 -12.80
CA GLN A 196 14.52 16.34 -11.45
C GLN A 196 13.64 17.22 -10.56
N ILE A 197 13.11 18.31 -11.11
CA ILE A 197 12.17 19.16 -10.37
C ILE A 197 10.88 18.38 -10.09
N GLU A 198 10.38 17.62 -11.07
CA GLU A 198 9.21 16.76 -10.91
C GLU A 198 9.44 15.66 -9.87
N ILE A 199 10.60 14.99 -9.86
CA ILE A 199 10.89 13.95 -8.86
C ILE A 199 11.13 14.56 -7.47
N ASN A 200 11.66 15.77 -7.38
CA ASN A 200 11.80 16.48 -6.11
C ASN A 200 10.44 16.88 -5.51
N ALA A 201 9.38 16.92 -6.33
CA ALA A 201 8.01 17.02 -5.85
C ALA A 201 7.53 15.76 -5.11
N ALA A 202 8.36 14.70 -4.99
CA ALA A 202 8.12 13.54 -4.11
C ALA A 202 7.92 13.89 -2.63
N VAL A 203 8.21 15.13 -2.21
CA VAL A 203 7.71 15.68 -0.93
C VAL A 203 6.19 15.51 -0.81
N ASN A 204 5.46 15.66 -1.93
CA ASN A 204 4.01 15.43 -1.97
C ASN A 204 3.64 13.98 -1.64
N LEU A 205 4.47 13.00 -2.04
CA LEU A 205 4.24 11.59 -1.72
C LEU A 205 4.43 11.32 -0.23
N ASN A 206 5.43 11.94 0.42
CA ASN A 206 5.61 11.85 1.88
C ASN A 206 4.47 12.54 2.65
N GLN A 207 3.99 13.69 2.16
CA GLN A 207 2.84 14.35 2.77
C GLN A 207 1.59 13.49 2.64
N ALA A 208 1.30 12.97 1.45
CA ALA A 208 0.19 12.04 1.22
C ALA A 208 0.32 10.76 2.08
N ALA A 209 1.54 10.28 2.34
CA ALA A 209 1.79 9.16 3.27
C ALA A 209 1.34 9.52 4.70
N SER A 210 1.70 10.72 5.17
CA SER A 210 1.29 11.25 6.49
C SER A 210 -0.22 11.45 6.58
N ASP A 211 -0.85 11.87 5.48
CA ASP A 211 -2.29 12.06 5.40
C ASP A 211 -3.01 10.71 5.50
N ILE A 212 -2.51 9.64 4.88
CA ILE A 212 -3.02 8.27 5.11
C ILE A 212 -2.94 7.86 6.58
N VAL A 213 -1.83 8.17 7.27
CA VAL A 213 -1.69 7.85 8.71
C VAL A 213 -2.81 8.50 9.51
N THR A 214 -3.10 9.76 9.20
CA THR A 214 -4.14 10.52 9.88
C THR A 214 -5.54 10.00 9.51
N ALA A 215 -5.79 9.80 8.22
CA ALA A 215 -7.06 9.34 7.66
C ALA A 215 -7.43 7.91 8.10
N SER A 216 -6.46 7.03 8.33
CA SER A 216 -6.68 5.67 8.82
C SER A 216 -7.39 5.61 10.19
N ARG A 217 -7.27 6.69 10.98
CA ARG A 217 -7.92 6.86 12.29
C ARG A 217 -9.20 7.68 12.21
N GLY A 218 -9.49 8.23 11.03
CA GLY A 218 -10.66 9.04 10.72
C GLY A 218 -11.77 8.22 10.11
N THR A 219 -12.45 8.78 9.11
CA THR A 219 -13.58 8.12 8.45
C THR A 219 -13.13 7.28 7.25
N PRO A 220 -13.92 6.26 6.84
CA PRO A 220 -13.63 5.50 5.63
C PRO A 220 -13.52 6.38 4.37
N LYS A 221 -14.28 7.48 4.31
CA LYS A 221 -14.21 8.46 3.23
C LYS A 221 -12.87 9.19 3.18
N GLN A 222 -12.39 9.68 4.33
CA GLN A 222 -11.07 10.33 4.40
C GLN A 222 -9.97 9.36 3.97
N LEU A 223 -10.06 8.10 4.38
CA LEU A 223 -9.11 7.08 3.96
C LEU A 223 -9.19 6.80 2.45
N ALA A 224 -10.37 6.76 1.85
CA ALA A 224 -10.54 6.62 0.41
C ALA A 224 -9.88 7.78 -0.35
N GLU A 225 -10.12 9.02 0.07
CA GLU A 225 -9.54 10.22 -0.53
C GLU A 225 -8.01 10.22 -0.42
N SER A 226 -7.46 10.06 0.79
CA SER A 226 -6.00 10.05 1.01
C SER A 226 -5.30 8.88 0.32
N SER A 227 -5.91 7.69 0.25
CA SER A 227 -5.32 6.54 -0.46
C SER A 227 -5.33 6.73 -1.98
N GLY A 228 -6.36 7.36 -2.54
CA GLY A 228 -6.42 7.72 -3.96
C GLY A 228 -5.40 8.80 -4.35
N GLU A 229 -5.27 9.84 -3.53
CA GLU A 229 -4.26 10.90 -3.71
C GLU A 229 -2.84 10.35 -3.61
N TYR A 230 -2.58 9.47 -2.64
CA TYR A 230 -1.31 8.79 -2.48
C TYR A 230 -0.96 7.92 -3.69
N SER A 231 -1.91 7.10 -4.15
CA SER A 231 -1.69 6.23 -5.32
C SER A 231 -1.40 7.04 -6.59
N SER A 232 -2.12 8.16 -6.77
CA SER A 232 -1.90 9.07 -7.91
C SER A 232 -0.51 9.72 -7.84
N SER A 233 -0.14 10.24 -6.68
CA SER A 233 1.18 10.85 -6.43
C SER A 233 2.31 9.82 -6.62
N TYR A 234 2.08 8.57 -6.20
CA TYR A 234 3.01 7.48 -6.37
C TYR A 234 3.20 7.12 -7.85
N SER A 235 2.11 7.04 -8.64
CA SER A 235 2.20 6.74 -10.08
C SER A 235 2.99 7.81 -10.83
N GLU A 236 2.75 9.09 -10.51
CA GLU A 236 3.52 10.21 -11.06
C GLU A 236 5.00 10.12 -10.68
N PHE A 237 5.30 9.81 -9.41
CA PHE A 237 6.66 9.61 -8.92
C PHE A 237 7.40 8.47 -9.64
N ILE A 238 6.76 7.30 -9.79
CA ILE A 238 7.33 6.15 -10.50
C ILE A 238 7.60 6.49 -11.96
N LYS A 239 6.66 7.18 -12.62
CA LYS A 239 6.82 7.59 -14.03
C LYS A 239 7.99 8.57 -14.21
N SER A 240 8.11 9.56 -13.32
CA SER A 240 9.22 10.51 -13.33
C SER A 240 10.56 9.84 -13.03
N GLY A 241 10.59 8.93 -12.05
CA GLY A 241 11.77 8.11 -11.73
C GLY A 241 12.22 7.21 -12.87
N LEU A 242 11.30 6.52 -13.54
CA LEU A 242 11.60 5.70 -14.71
C LEU A 242 12.11 6.54 -15.88
N THR A 243 11.51 7.71 -16.11
CA THR A 243 11.96 8.65 -17.14
C THR A 243 13.39 9.11 -16.84
N MET A 244 13.70 9.42 -15.58
CA MET A 244 15.04 9.81 -15.16
C MET A 244 16.06 8.66 -15.32
N ALA A 245 15.68 7.44 -14.96
CA ALA A 245 16.49 6.25 -15.17
C ALA A 245 16.79 6.02 -16.66
N GLY A 246 15.85 6.34 -17.56
CA GLY A 246 16.04 6.30 -19.01
C GLY A 246 16.94 7.39 -19.57
N LEU A 247 16.95 8.57 -18.94
CA LEU A 247 17.85 9.68 -19.29
C LEU A 247 19.28 9.48 -18.76
N SER A 248 19.45 8.64 -17.73
CA SER A 248 20.77 8.29 -17.20
C SER A 248 21.56 7.47 -18.22
N LYS A 249 22.75 7.97 -18.58
CA LYS A 249 23.71 7.25 -19.43
C LYS A 249 24.58 6.28 -18.63
N ASP A 250 24.63 6.44 -17.31
CA ASP A 250 25.36 5.59 -16.40
C ASP A 250 24.47 4.44 -15.92
N GLY A 251 24.90 3.21 -16.21
CA GLY A 251 24.19 1.98 -15.82
C GLY A 251 24.11 1.80 -14.31
N ASP A 252 25.11 2.28 -13.56
CA ASP A 252 25.11 2.20 -12.09
C ASP A 252 24.07 3.16 -11.50
N THR A 253 24.06 4.43 -11.94
CA THR A 253 22.99 5.38 -11.56
C THR A 253 21.60 4.88 -11.98
N GLN A 254 21.46 4.32 -13.18
CA GLN A 254 20.19 3.76 -13.65
C GLN A 254 19.70 2.64 -12.72
N ASN A 255 20.59 1.72 -12.34
CA ASN A 255 20.28 0.64 -11.39
C ASN A 255 19.96 1.17 -9.99
N GLN A 256 20.65 2.20 -9.52
CA GLN A 256 20.36 2.84 -8.23
C GLN A 256 18.99 3.52 -8.21
N ILE A 257 18.62 4.24 -9.28
CA ILE A 257 17.29 4.86 -9.39
C ILE A 257 16.22 3.78 -9.40
N VAL A 258 16.32 2.76 -10.28
CA VAL A 258 15.34 1.67 -10.35
C VAL A 258 15.27 0.89 -9.02
N GLY A 259 16.41 0.65 -8.37
CA GLY A 259 16.47 0.00 -7.07
C GLY A 259 15.76 0.81 -5.98
N GLY A 260 15.97 2.12 -5.92
CA GLY A 260 15.26 2.98 -4.97
C GLY A 260 13.77 3.09 -5.28
N LEU A 261 13.35 3.09 -6.56
CA LEU A 261 11.92 3.06 -6.92
C LEU A 261 11.26 1.80 -6.39
N LYS A 262 11.91 0.63 -6.53
CA LYS A 262 11.40 -0.64 -5.99
C LYS A 262 11.29 -0.65 -4.47
N ASN A 263 12.26 -0.04 -3.78
CA ASN A 263 12.21 0.11 -2.32
C ASN A 263 11.02 0.98 -1.90
N VAL A 264 10.85 2.14 -2.56
CA VAL A 264 9.68 3.00 -2.36
C VAL A 264 8.38 2.23 -2.61
N SER A 265 8.25 1.48 -3.71
CA SER A 265 7.08 0.62 -3.97
C SER A 265 6.76 -0.35 -2.83
N MET A 266 7.78 -0.97 -2.25
CA MET A 266 7.64 -1.91 -1.14
C MET A 266 7.16 -1.19 0.13
N VAL A 267 7.74 -0.04 0.48
CA VAL A 267 7.32 0.76 1.63
C VAL A 267 5.90 1.28 1.45
N SER A 268 5.57 1.81 0.26
CA SER A 268 4.22 2.27 -0.09
C SER A 268 3.17 1.17 0.05
N SER A 269 3.47 -0.05 -0.40
CA SER A 269 2.57 -1.19 -0.24
C SER A 269 2.37 -1.57 1.24
N LYS A 270 3.45 -1.57 2.03
CA LYS A 270 3.38 -1.84 3.48
C LYS A 270 2.57 -0.77 4.22
N LEU A 271 2.71 0.50 3.83
CA LEU A 271 1.94 1.61 4.39
C LEU A 271 0.44 1.41 4.16
N LEU A 272 0.02 1.16 2.91
CA LEU A 272 -1.40 0.96 2.61
C LEU A 272 -1.96 -0.29 3.28
N LEU A 273 -1.20 -1.38 3.36
CA LEU A 273 -1.60 -2.58 4.10
C LEU A 273 -1.77 -2.32 5.60
N ALA A 274 -0.87 -1.54 6.20
CA ALA A 274 -1.01 -1.11 7.58
C ALA A 274 -2.24 -0.20 7.75
N ALA A 275 -2.48 0.73 6.84
CA ALA A 275 -3.62 1.65 6.88
C ALA A 275 -4.94 0.89 6.78
N LYS A 276 -4.99 -0.10 5.89
CA LYS A 276 -6.10 -1.04 5.74
C LYS A 276 -6.41 -1.74 7.06
N SER A 277 -5.38 -2.34 7.68
CA SER A 277 -5.51 -3.05 8.96
C SER A 277 -5.98 -2.15 10.10
N VAL A 278 -5.46 -0.92 10.18
CA VAL A 278 -5.85 0.07 11.22
C VAL A 278 -7.30 0.50 11.04
N SER A 279 -7.73 0.74 9.80
CA SER A 279 -9.11 1.14 9.52
C SER A 279 -10.10 0.00 9.73
N ALA A 280 -9.70 -1.25 9.47
CA ALA A 280 -10.53 -2.42 9.72
C ALA A 280 -10.66 -2.75 11.22
N ASP A 281 -9.59 -2.55 12.02
CA ASP A 281 -9.64 -2.68 13.49
C ASP A 281 -8.82 -1.57 14.19
N PRO A 282 -9.45 -0.41 14.47
CA PRO A 282 -8.78 0.70 15.18
C PRO A 282 -8.34 0.37 16.61
N ASN A 283 -8.92 -0.68 17.20
CA ASN A 283 -8.68 -1.09 18.59
C ASN A 283 -7.66 -2.22 18.71
N ALA A 284 -7.12 -2.74 17.60
CA ALA A 284 -6.10 -3.78 17.66
C ALA A 284 -4.83 -3.27 18.37
N PRO A 285 -4.20 -4.07 19.26
CA PRO A 285 -3.12 -3.60 20.14
C PRO A 285 -1.84 -3.15 19.42
N ASN A 286 -1.59 -3.63 18.20
CA ASN A 286 -0.37 -3.31 17.44
C ASN A 286 -0.57 -2.30 16.29
N THR A 287 -1.81 -2.03 15.85
CA THR A 287 -2.08 -1.18 14.67
C THR A 287 -1.62 0.27 14.90
N LYS A 288 -1.70 0.78 16.13
CA LYS A 288 -1.28 2.16 16.47
C LYS A 288 0.21 2.42 16.28
N ASN A 289 1.06 1.40 16.37
CA ASN A 289 2.52 1.50 16.23
C ASN A 289 3.00 1.11 14.82
N LEU A 290 2.29 0.18 14.16
CA LEU A 290 2.65 -0.31 12.82
C LEU A 290 2.52 0.77 11.75
N LEU A 291 1.48 1.60 11.84
CA LEU A 291 1.20 2.58 10.79
C LEU A 291 2.17 3.76 10.77
N PRO A 292 2.50 4.41 11.91
CA PRO A 292 3.55 5.42 11.93
C PRO A 292 4.90 4.83 11.49
N GLN A 293 5.25 3.59 11.88
CA GLN A 293 6.49 2.96 11.40
C GLN A 293 6.48 2.71 9.89
N ALA A 294 5.36 2.28 9.31
CA ALA A 294 5.25 2.05 7.88
C ALA A 294 5.25 3.37 7.07
N ALA A 295 4.73 4.45 7.64
CA ALA A 295 4.77 5.78 7.04
C ALA A 295 6.13 6.47 7.22
N SER A 296 6.76 6.25 8.37
CA SER A 296 8.15 6.59 8.67
C SER A 296 9.11 5.57 8.08
N GLY A 297 8.86 5.08 6.86
CA GLY A 297 9.86 4.39 6.04
C GLY A 297 11.02 5.34 5.79
N ASP A 298 11.88 5.43 6.80
CA ASP A 298 12.84 6.51 6.99
C ASP A 298 13.79 6.55 5.80
N GLY A 299 13.93 7.75 5.23
CA GLY A 299 15.01 8.07 4.31
C GLY A 299 14.93 7.45 2.92
N GLU A 300 14.08 6.46 2.60
CA GLU A 300 14.15 5.81 1.28
C GLU A 300 13.70 6.73 0.13
N HIS A 301 12.58 7.45 0.33
CA HIS A 301 12.15 8.51 -0.60
C HIS A 301 13.23 9.60 -0.72
N TYR A 302 13.80 10.03 0.40
CA TYR A 302 14.85 11.05 0.44
C TYR A 302 16.19 10.56 -0.14
N GLN A 303 16.51 9.28 0.00
CA GLN A 303 17.70 8.65 -0.56
C GLN A 303 17.57 8.56 -2.07
N LEU A 304 16.38 8.20 -2.60
CA LEU A 304 16.17 8.24 -4.04
C LEU A 304 16.21 9.68 -4.57
N ILE A 305 15.57 10.64 -3.89
CA ILE A 305 15.67 12.07 -4.23
C ILE A 305 17.13 12.52 -4.24
N ASN A 306 17.92 12.11 -3.24
CA ASN A 306 19.34 12.45 -3.15
C ASN A 306 20.12 11.81 -4.29
N VAL A 307 19.93 10.52 -4.57
CA VAL A 307 20.54 9.81 -5.71
C VAL A 307 20.20 10.51 -7.02
N CYS A 308 18.96 10.91 -7.21
CA CYS A 308 18.54 11.65 -8.39
C CYS A 308 19.26 13.00 -8.46
N THR A 309 19.32 13.75 -7.35
CA THR A 309 19.93 15.09 -7.25
C THR A 309 21.43 15.07 -7.54
N VAL A 310 22.17 14.11 -6.99
CA VAL A 310 23.61 13.96 -7.23
C VAL A 310 23.93 13.31 -8.57
N SER A 311 22.94 12.69 -9.23
CA SER A 311 23.10 12.02 -10.53
C SER A 311 22.82 12.94 -11.72
N ALA A 312 22.65 14.25 -11.51
CA ALA A 312 22.58 15.21 -12.60
C ALA A 312 23.79 15.06 -13.54
N PRO A 313 23.60 15.01 -14.87
CA PRO A 313 24.71 14.86 -15.81
C PRO A 313 25.75 15.98 -15.61
N GLY A 314 27.01 15.62 -15.35
CA GLY A 314 28.09 16.58 -15.03
C GLY A 314 28.42 16.72 -13.54
N GLN A 315 27.48 16.39 -12.63
CA GLN A 315 27.64 16.58 -11.19
C GLN A 315 28.65 15.60 -10.58
N LYS A 316 28.65 14.33 -11.04
CA LYS A 316 29.65 13.33 -10.62
C LYS A 316 31.07 13.76 -11.00
N GLU A 317 31.26 14.33 -12.19
CA GLU A 317 32.58 14.84 -12.60
C GLU A 317 33.01 16.03 -11.75
N CYS A 318 32.09 16.95 -11.43
CA CYS A 318 32.34 18.06 -10.51
C CYS A 318 32.70 17.59 -9.10
N ASP A 319 31.99 16.62 -8.54
CA ASP A 319 32.24 16.08 -7.20
C ASP A 319 33.58 15.33 -7.12
N ASN A 320 33.92 14.57 -8.17
CA ASN A 320 35.21 13.90 -8.26
C ASN A 320 36.36 14.92 -8.38
N ALA A 321 36.18 15.98 -9.18
CA ALA A 321 37.15 17.07 -9.27
C ALA A 321 37.30 17.79 -7.92
N LEU A 322 36.21 18.06 -7.20
CA LEU A 322 36.26 18.68 -5.88
C LEU A 322 37.03 17.81 -4.86
N ARG A 323 36.79 16.49 -4.88
CA ARG A 323 37.49 15.53 -4.00
C ARG A 323 38.99 15.49 -4.29
N GLN A 324 39.37 15.47 -5.57
CA GLN A 324 40.77 15.57 -6.00
C GLN A 324 41.43 16.86 -5.49
N ILE A 325 40.74 18.00 -5.62
CA ILE A 325 41.23 19.29 -5.12
C ILE A 325 41.40 19.29 -3.59
N GLN A 326 40.46 18.71 -2.85
CA GLN A 326 40.56 18.60 -1.39
C GLN A 326 41.71 17.67 -0.95
N MET A 327 41.92 16.56 -1.64
CA MET A 327 43.06 15.68 -1.40
C MET A 327 44.38 16.41 -1.66
N MET A 328 44.49 17.13 -2.78
CA MET A 328 45.66 17.95 -3.09
C MET A 328 45.91 19.03 -2.03
N LYS A 329 44.86 19.67 -1.53
CA LYS A 329 44.96 20.66 -0.43
C LYS A 329 45.62 20.05 0.81
N SER A 330 45.20 18.85 1.23
CA SER A 330 45.80 18.17 2.39
C SER A 330 47.27 17.78 2.18
N MET A 331 47.67 17.43 0.95
CA MET A 331 49.07 17.17 0.61
C MET A 331 49.92 18.45 0.61
N LEU A 332 49.36 19.57 0.13
CA LEU A 332 50.01 20.89 0.17
C LEU A 332 50.20 21.40 1.60
N GLU A 333 49.26 21.14 2.50
CA GLU A 333 49.36 21.49 3.93
C GLU A 333 50.42 20.63 4.66
N SER A 334 50.80 19.47 4.11
CA SER A 334 51.80 18.54 4.67
C SER A 334 53.08 18.44 3.82
N ALA A 335 53.39 19.47 3.03
CA ALA A 335 54.51 19.51 2.08
C ALA A 335 55.91 19.62 2.72
N ASN A 336 56.26 18.67 3.59
CA ASN A 336 57.58 18.56 4.22
C ASN A 336 58.53 17.62 3.47
N GLU A 337 58.03 16.83 2.51
CA GLU A 337 58.83 15.87 1.73
C GLU A 337 58.64 16.09 0.22
N PRO A 338 59.71 15.90 -0.59
CA PRO A 338 59.61 15.99 -2.05
C PRO A 338 58.72 14.87 -2.59
N VAL A 339 57.72 15.27 -3.39
CA VAL A 339 56.73 14.35 -4.01
C VAL A 339 57.27 13.70 -5.29
N THR A 340 58.34 14.25 -5.87
CA THR A 340 58.93 13.81 -7.13
C THR A 340 60.45 13.92 -7.09
N ASP A 341 61.14 13.05 -7.84
CA ASP A 341 62.61 13.08 -7.99
C ASP A 341 63.11 14.11 -9.04
N LEU A 342 62.22 14.99 -9.54
CA LEU A 342 62.54 15.98 -10.57
C LEU A 342 63.43 17.11 -10.04
N SER A 343 64.32 17.60 -10.89
CA SER A 343 65.10 18.81 -10.59
C SER A 343 64.23 20.08 -10.67
N TYR A 344 64.71 21.18 -10.10
CA TYR A 344 63.99 22.46 -10.09
C TYR A 344 63.56 22.95 -11.48
N PHE A 345 64.46 22.86 -12.48
CA PHE A 345 64.19 23.32 -13.83
C PHE A 345 63.18 22.42 -14.57
N GLU A 346 63.23 21.10 -14.35
CA GLU A 346 62.26 20.16 -14.91
C GLU A 346 60.86 20.34 -14.29
N CYS A 347 60.79 20.69 -13.00
CA CYS A 347 59.54 21.04 -12.34
C CYS A 347 58.96 22.36 -12.90
N LEU A 348 59.80 23.36 -13.16
CA LEU A 348 59.39 24.64 -13.76
C LEU A 348 58.80 24.44 -15.17
N ASP A 349 59.43 23.60 -16.00
CA ASP A 349 58.94 23.27 -17.33
C ASP A 349 57.58 22.53 -17.26
N SER A 350 57.45 21.58 -16.33
CA SER A 350 56.19 20.88 -16.07
C SER A 350 55.06 21.84 -15.65
N VAL A 351 55.33 22.79 -14.76
CA VAL A 351 54.36 23.81 -14.35
C VAL A 351 53.96 24.70 -15.52
N MET A 352 54.90 25.11 -16.37
CA MET A 352 54.62 25.92 -17.56
C MET A 352 53.74 25.18 -18.57
N GLU A 353 54.00 23.89 -18.79
CA GLU A 353 53.18 23.04 -19.66
C GLU A 353 51.77 22.87 -19.11
N LYS A 354 51.62 22.55 -17.82
CA LYS A 354 50.32 22.42 -17.14
C LYS A 354 49.54 23.74 -17.13
N SER A 355 50.20 24.88 -16.99
CA SER A 355 49.58 26.22 -17.03
C SER A 355 48.95 26.54 -18.39
N LYS A 356 49.62 26.18 -19.50
CA LYS A 356 49.07 26.35 -20.86
C LYS A 356 47.81 25.52 -21.07
N VAL A 357 47.84 24.26 -20.62
CA VAL A 357 46.68 23.36 -20.70
C VAL A 357 45.52 23.90 -19.85
N GLY A 358 45.78 24.37 -18.62
CA GLY A 358 44.77 24.96 -17.74
C GLY A 358 44.08 26.19 -18.34
N ASN A 359 44.84 27.11 -18.94
CA ASN A 359 44.26 28.30 -19.59
C ASN A 359 43.41 27.94 -20.82
N SER A 360 43.83 26.94 -21.60
CA SER A 360 43.04 26.45 -22.74
C SER A 360 41.73 25.79 -22.28
N PHE A 361 41.78 25.02 -21.19
CA PHE A 361 40.62 24.36 -20.61
C PHE A 361 39.60 25.37 -20.06
N LEU A 362 40.05 26.41 -19.35
CA LEU A 362 39.18 27.49 -18.86
C LEU A 362 38.44 28.20 -20.00
N ALA A 363 39.15 28.51 -21.09
CA ALA A 363 38.53 29.10 -22.28
C ALA A 363 37.48 28.18 -22.92
N CYS A 364 37.74 26.87 -22.93
CA CYS A 364 36.79 25.86 -23.44
C CYS A 364 35.52 25.80 -22.59
N ILE A 365 35.66 25.80 -21.25
CA ILE A 365 34.52 25.85 -20.33
C ILE A 365 33.69 27.12 -20.55
N THR A 366 34.33 28.30 -20.60
CA THR A 366 33.61 29.57 -20.80
C THR A 366 32.82 29.58 -22.12
N MET A 367 33.40 29.04 -23.20
CA MET A 367 32.71 28.92 -24.49
C MET A 367 31.54 27.92 -24.47
N SER A 368 31.68 26.82 -23.73
CA SER A 368 30.62 25.81 -23.59
C SER A 368 29.45 26.30 -22.73
N VAL A 369 29.70 27.11 -21.69
CA VAL A 369 28.66 27.73 -20.85
C VAL A 369 27.93 28.85 -21.59
N ALA A 370 28.62 29.60 -22.47
CA ALA A 370 28.02 30.67 -23.26
C ALA A 370 27.09 30.15 -24.39
N ARG A 371 27.33 28.95 -24.91
CA ARG A 371 26.43 28.27 -25.86
C ARG A 371 25.52 27.32 -25.09
N ARG A 372 24.40 27.83 -24.57
CA ARG A 372 23.35 27.05 -23.87
C ARG A 372 23.17 25.66 -24.51
N GLY A 373 23.52 24.60 -23.77
CA GLY A 373 23.03 23.25 -24.01
C GLY A 373 24.04 22.16 -24.35
N ASN A 374 25.34 22.43 -24.50
CA ASN A 374 26.31 21.37 -24.85
C ASN A 374 27.27 21.01 -23.72
N SER A 375 26.72 20.48 -22.61
CA SER A 375 27.45 19.90 -21.49
C SER A 375 28.34 18.70 -21.89
N GLN A 376 28.20 18.18 -23.11
CA GLN A 376 28.82 16.93 -23.58
C GLN A 376 30.32 17.03 -23.91
N ASN A 377 30.88 18.24 -24.07
CA ASN A 377 32.29 18.42 -24.44
C ASN A 377 33.21 18.78 -23.27
N VAL A 378 32.67 18.96 -22.05
CA VAL A 378 33.48 19.37 -20.89
C VAL A 378 34.18 18.16 -20.24
N SER A 379 33.58 16.97 -20.26
CA SER A 379 34.11 15.78 -19.57
C SER A 379 35.15 14.97 -20.37
N LYS A 380 35.47 15.34 -21.62
CA LYS A 380 36.28 14.51 -22.54
C LYS A 380 37.70 15.00 -22.81
N ASN A 381 38.11 16.14 -22.27
CA ASN A 381 39.45 16.71 -22.48
C ASN A 381 40.23 16.83 -21.18
#